data_AF-A0A5P6N909-F1
#
_entry.id   AF-A0A5P6N909-F1
#
_cell.length_a   1.000
_cell.length_b   1.000
_cell.length_c   1.000
_cell.angle_alpha   90.00
_cell.angle_beta   90.00
_cell.angle_gamma   90.00
#
_symmetry.space_group_name_H-M   'P 1'
#
loop_
_entity.id
_entity.type
_entity.pdbx_description
1 polymer ?
#
loop_
_entity_poly.entity_id
_entity_poly.type
_entity_poly.pdbx_seq_one_letter_code
_entity_poly.pdbx_strand_id
1 'polypeptide(L)'
;MEIPTLTEIEINLRHCLLLKADDLYFTLAAPADSKVRNEFLGIEVEGLADENLSEAEIASIDLARFAIADRVRLLLGMLERRQLSLQDEHRPDVEFGRNDALDFLEHFLSTLPDVALGGLDLTAARNGEVRRIYELAYAWLNLIETIEGAFYGETESSLTVGDLALLSGLDTRTIRNRCGPDKLIRTSAARTSQDRNSASPAFVHIHALDAVDWLRSRKDFYVSAVDPGWITQRLANANPANSTRGLLMASIVNLGPLASLAPAFDFTVEDARRWFDEGELLPASISEALIQKVQKFEGTL
;
A
#
# COMPACT_ATOMS: atom_id res chain seq x y z
N MET A 1 -0.07 12.15 1.14
CA MET A 1 -0.40 10.98 1.98
C MET A 1 -0.30 11.37 3.45
N GLU A 2 -1.35 11.13 4.23
CA GLU A 2 -1.37 11.35 5.68
C GLU A 2 -1.18 10.00 6.39
N ILE A 3 -0.05 9.85 7.09
CA ILE A 3 0.30 8.66 7.86
C ILE A 3 0.09 9.00 9.34
N PRO A 4 -0.69 8.20 10.10
CA PRO A 4 -0.81 8.37 11.54
C PRO A 4 0.55 8.26 12.25
N THR A 5 0.72 8.98 13.35
CA THR A 5 1.95 8.90 14.15
C THR A 5 2.05 7.57 14.90
N LEU A 6 3.26 7.14 15.23
CA LEU A 6 3.48 5.94 16.05
C LEU A 6 2.68 6.00 17.36
N THR A 7 2.61 7.16 18.01
CA THR A 7 1.87 7.34 19.26
C THR A 7 0.37 7.10 19.08
N GLU A 8 -0.26 7.68 18.06
CA GLU A 8 -1.69 7.48 17.78
C GLU A 8 -2.00 6.01 17.46
N ILE A 9 -1.13 5.38 16.68
CA ILE A 9 -1.23 3.95 16.33
C ILE A 9 -1.12 3.07 17.57
N GLU A 10 -0.15 3.33 18.45
CA GLU A 10 0.05 2.53 19.66
C GLU A 10 -1.06 2.74 20.70
N ILE A 11 -1.67 3.92 20.76
CA ILE A 11 -2.88 4.16 21.56
C ILE A 11 -4.04 3.34 20.99
N ASN A 12 -4.30 3.47 19.69
CA ASN A 12 -5.37 2.72 19.03
C ASN A 12 -5.18 1.21 19.13
N LEU A 13 -3.94 0.71 18.99
CA LEU A 13 -3.63 -0.70 19.13
C LEU A 13 -3.96 -1.23 20.53
N ARG A 14 -3.70 -0.47 21.59
CA ARG A 14 -4.10 -0.85 22.95
C ARG A 14 -5.62 -0.97 23.06
N HIS A 15 -6.39 -0.05 22.49
CA HIS A 15 -7.84 -0.17 22.46
C HIS A 15 -8.33 -1.39 21.66
N CYS A 16 -7.68 -1.73 20.54
CA CYS A 16 -7.94 -2.98 19.82
C CYS A 16 -7.64 -4.22 20.67
N LEU A 17 -6.58 -4.20 21.48
CA LEU A 17 -6.26 -5.29 22.40
C LEU A 17 -7.29 -5.39 23.53
N LEU A 18 -7.82 -4.28 24.06
CA LEU A 18 -8.93 -4.31 25.02
C LEU A 18 -10.16 -4.98 24.43
N LEU A 19 -10.59 -4.56 23.24
CA LEU A 19 -11.70 -5.21 22.52
C LEU A 19 -11.48 -6.71 22.37
N LYS A 20 -10.24 -7.12 22.05
CA LYS A 20 -9.93 -8.54 21.90
C LYS A 20 -9.96 -9.28 23.23
N ALA A 21 -9.53 -8.64 24.30
CA ALA A 21 -9.56 -9.20 25.65
C ALA A 21 -11.01 -9.38 26.14
N ASP A 22 -11.89 -8.42 25.86
CA ASP A 22 -13.30 -8.50 26.21
C ASP A 22 -14.04 -9.55 25.39
N ASP A 23 -13.72 -9.69 24.10
CA ASP A 23 -14.19 -10.81 23.26
C ASP A 23 -13.81 -12.17 23.87
N LEU A 24 -12.58 -12.32 24.36
CA LEU A 24 -12.13 -13.54 25.05
C LEU A 24 -12.89 -13.78 26.36
N TYR A 25 -13.13 -12.72 27.14
CA TYR A 25 -13.89 -12.81 28.38
C TYR A 25 -15.34 -13.22 28.14
N PHE A 26 -15.99 -12.68 27.12
CA PHE A 26 -17.38 -13.03 26.77
C PHE A 26 -17.52 -14.41 26.14
N THR A 27 -16.56 -14.81 25.32
CA THR A 27 -16.67 -16.06 24.54
C THR A 27 -16.36 -17.29 25.39
N LEU A 28 -15.51 -17.15 26.40
CA LEU A 28 -15.11 -18.26 27.27
C LEU A 28 -16.04 -18.38 28.48
N ALA A 29 -16.18 -19.60 29.01
CA ALA A 29 -16.93 -19.83 30.23
C ALA A 29 -16.04 -19.66 31.47
N ALA A 30 -16.64 -19.20 32.57
CA ALA A 30 -15.98 -19.16 33.86
C ALA A 30 -15.45 -20.55 34.26
N PRO A 31 -14.25 -20.64 34.87
CA PRO A 31 -13.37 -19.53 35.27
C PRO A 31 -12.29 -19.15 34.23
N ALA A 32 -12.37 -19.68 33.00
CA ALA A 32 -11.33 -19.50 31.99
C ALA A 32 -11.34 -18.08 31.39
N ASP A 33 -12.52 -17.47 31.28
CA ASP A 33 -12.75 -16.10 30.84
C ASP A 33 -11.76 -15.08 31.43
N SER A 34 -11.76 -14.93 32.74
CA SER A 34 -11.02 -13.93 33.49
C SER A 34 -9.53 -14.22 33.47
N LYS A 35 -9.17 -15.52 33.56
CA LYS A 35 -7.78 -15.95 33.54
C LYS A 35 -7.14 -15.64 32.19
N VAL A 36 -7.76 -16.04 31.09
CA VAL A 36 -7.20 -15.84 29.74
C VAL A 36 -7.14 -14.35 29.39
N ARG A 37 -8.18 -13.57 29.71
CA ARG A 37 -8.18 -12.11 29.52
C ARG A 37 -7.01 -11.44 30.27
N ASN A 38 -6.84 -11.75 31.55
CA ASN A 38 -5.78 -11.15 32.37
C ASN A 38 -4.38 -11.58 31.92
N GLU A 39 -4.20 -12.86 31.57
CA GLU A 39 -2.93 -13.35 30.99
C GLU A 39 -2.61 -12.66 29.66
N PHE A 40 -3.62 -12.48 28.81
CA PHE A 40 -3.50 -11.78 27.53
C PHE A 40 -3.06 -10.32 27.74
N LEU A 41 -3.81 -9.53 28.52
CA LEU A 41 -3.47 -8.12 28.77
C LEU A 41 -2.21 -7.94 29.62
N GLY A 42 -1.90 -8.91 30.50
CA GLY A 42 -0.85 -8.80 31.51
C GLY A 42 -1.21 -7.92 32.70
N ILE A 43 -2.49 -7.59 32.84
CA ILE A 43 -3.06 -6.75 33.90
C ILE A 43 -4.27 -7.49 34.46
N GLU A 44 -4.44 -7.46 35.78
CA GLU A 44 -5.62 -8.02 36.42
C GLU A 44 -6.79 -7.06 36.32
N VAL A 45 -7.92 -7.56 35.81
CA VAL A 45 -9.17 -6.81 35.65
C VAL A 45 -10.31 -7.58 36.33
N GLU A 46 -11.28 -6.88 36.90
CA GLU A 46 -12.57 -7.44 37.29
C GLU A 46 -13.63 -6.95 36.30
N GLY A 47 -14.41 -7.86 35.69
CA GLY A 47 -15.37 -7.50 34.65
C GLY A 47 -14.73 -7.15 33.30
N LEU A 48 -15.32 -6.25 32.54
CA LEU A 48 -14.81 -5.88 31.21
C LEU A 48 -13.63 -4.91 31.31
N ALA A 49 -12.61 -5.12 30.51
CA ALA A 49 -11.39 -4.33 30.52
C ALA A 49 -11.60 -2.92 29.98
N ASP A 50 -12.43 -2.76 28.95
CA ASP A 50 -12.81 -1.45 28.42
C ASP A 50 -13.52 -0.53 29.43
N GLU A 51 -14.27 -1.10 30.36
CA GLU A 51 -15.02 -0.38 31.40
C GLU A 51 -14.22 -0.14 32.68
N ASN A 52 -13.34 -1.09 33.04
CA ASN A 52 -12.75 -1.14 34.39
C ASN A 52 -11.28 -0.72 34.44
N LEU A 53 -10.64 -0.46 33.30
CA LEU A 53 -9.28 0.07 33.26
C LEU A 53 -9.25 1.60 33.07
N SER A 54 -8.39 2.27 33.83
CA SER A 54 -8.08 3.69 33.62
C SER A 54 -7.16 3.92 32.42
N GLU A 55 -7.14 5.14 31.87
CA GLU A 55 -6.24 5.50 30.77
C GLU A 55 -4.75 5.20 31.06
N ALA A 56 -4.32 5.38 32.32
CA ALA A 56 -2.96 5.08 32.74
C ALA A 56 -2.66 3.57 32.72
N GLU A 57 -3.63 2.75 33.10
CA GLU A 57 -3.50 1.28 33.04
C GLU A 57 -3.52 0.80 31.60
N ILE A 58 -4.40 1.35 30.76
CA ILE A 58 -4.42 1.06 29.32
C ILE A 58 -3.06 1.40 28.70
N ALA A 59 -2.52 2.58 28.97
CA ALA A 59 -1.20 2.99 28.49
C ALA A 59 -0.06 2.06 28.95
N SER A 60 -0.21 1.42 30.11
CA SER A 60 0.75 0.47 30.66
C SER A 60 0.76 -0.90 30.00
N ILE A 61 -0.24 -1.23 29.15
CA ILE A 61 -0.26 -2.47 28.38
C ILE A 61 1.01 -2.54 27.53
N ASP A 62 1.81 -3.58 27.78
CA ASP A 62 3.09 -3.79 27.12
C ASP A 62 2.90 -4.35 25.70
N LEU A 63 2.98 -3.45 24.72
CA LEU A 63 2.88 -3.78 23.31
C LEU A 63 3.99 -4.71 22.81
N ALA A 64 5.16 -4.77 23.47
CA ALA A 64 6.26 -5.66 23.06
C ALA A 64 5.92 -7.15 23.23
N ARG A 65 4.87 -7.48 23.98
CA ARG A 65 4.37 -8.85 24.13
C ARG A 65 3.58 -9.34 22.92
N PHE A 66 3.21 -8.44 22.00
CA PHE A 66 2.28 -8.73 20.91
C PHE A 66 2.96 -8.61 19.55
N ALA A 67 3.03 -9.72 18.81
CA ALA A 67 3.60 -9.75 17.45
C ALA A 67 2.92 -8.75 16.50
N ILE A 68 1.63 -8.46 16.71
CA ILE A 68 0.89 -7.45 15.92
C ILE A 68 1.51 -6.06 16.04
N ALA A 69 2.04 -5.68 17.20
CA ALA A 69 2.68 -4.39 17.40
C ALA A 69 3.92 -4.27 16.51
N ASP A 70 4.73 -5.33 16.44
CA ASP A 70 5.91 -5.35 15.58
C ASP A 70 5.53 -5.28 14.09
N ARG A 71 4.48 -5.99 13.66
CA ARG A 71 4.00 -5.92 12.27
C ARG A 71 3.50 -4.53 11.90
N VAL A 72 2.72 -3.89 12.76
CA VAL A 72 2.24 -2.52 12.56
C VAL A 72 3.42 -1.54 12.48
N ARG A 73 4.43 -1.67 13.36
CA ARG A 73 5.63 -0.83 13.34
C ARG A 73 6.47 -1.04 12.07
N LEU A 74 6.59 -2.28 11.59
CA LEU A 74 7.29 -2.58 10.33
C LEU A 74 6.60 -1.90 9.13
N LEU A 75 5.28 -2.03 9.04
CA LEU A 75 4.49 -1.40 7.99
C LEU A 75 4.56 0.14 8.08
N LEU A 76 4.48 0.70 9.29
CA LEU A 76 4.67 2.13 9.51
C LEU A 76 6.05 2.59 9.02
N GLY A 77 7.12 1.90 9.42
CA GLY A 77 8.48 2.25 9.00
C GLY A 77 8.68 2.20 7.49
N MET A 78 8.09 1.21 6.82
CA MET A 78 8.07 1.12 5.35
C MET A 78 7.37 2.33 4.73
N LEU A 79 6.19 2.67 5.24
CA LEU A 79 5.42 3.82 4.77
C LEU A 79 6.19 5.12 5.01
N GLU A 80 6.67 5.38 6.23
CA GLU A 80 7.40 6.59 6.61
C GLU A 80 8.64 6.83 5.75
N ARG A 81 9.45 5.78 5.55
CA ARG A 81 10.64 5.83 4.68
C ARG A 81 10.32 5.68 3.19
N ARG A 82 9.05 5.42 2.84
CA ARG A 82 8.56 5.31 1.46
C ARG A 82 9.29 4.20 0.67
N GLN A 83 9.59 3.12 1.37
CA GLN A 83 10.38 1.99 0.90
C GLN A 83 9.63 1.16 -0.15
N LEU A 84 10.36 0.56 -1.08
CA LEU A 84 9.82 -0.32 -2.11
C LEU A 84 9.72 -1.79 -1.67
N SER A 85 10.14 -2.11 -0.45
CA SER A 85 9.82 -3.36 0.23
C SER A 85 9.99 -3.19 1.74
N LEU A 86 9.66 -4.25 2.50
CA LEU A 86 9.93 -4.30 3.94
C LEU A 86 11.41 -4.56 4.29
N GLN A 87 12.16 -5.21 3.41
CA GLN A 87 13.53 -5.68 3.72
C GLN A 87 14.61 -4.77 3.12
N ASP A 88 14.33 -4.16 1.97
CA ASP A 88 15.23 -3.31 1.22
C ASP A 88 14.47 -2.10 0.68
N GLU A 89 14.93 -0.90 1.05
CA GLU A 89 14.29 0.35 0.70
C GLU A 89 14.13 0.56 -0.81
N HIS A 90 15.12 0.12 -1.59
CA HIS A 90 15.24 0.49 -3.00
C HIS A 90 14.81 -0.64 -3.93
N ARG A 91 14.47 -1.80 -3.39
CA ARG A 91 14.13 -2.98 -4.20
C ARG A 91 12.63 -3.26 -4.13
N PRO A 92 11.91 -3.18 -5.26
CA PRO A 92 10.54 -3.67 -5.34
C PRO A 92 10.46 -5.15 -4.94
N ASP A 93 9.70 -5.41 -3.88
CA ASP A 93 9.33 -6.75 -3.41
C ASP A 93 8.10 -6.65 -2.50
N VAL A 94 7.07 -7.43 -2.80
CA VAL A 94 5.79 -7.44 -2.07
C VAL A 94 5.54 -8.71 -1.28
N GLU A 95 6.32 -9.78 -1.47
CA GLU A 95 5.98 -11.12 -0.95
C GLU A 95 5.96 -11.13 0.58
N PHE A 96 7.07 -10.72 1.20
CA PHE A 96 7.16 -10.61 2.66
C PHE A 96 6.21 -9.54 3.22
N GLY A 97 6.00 -8.46 2.46
CA GLY A 97 5.06 -7.38 2.81
C GLY A 97 3.62 -7.87 2.98
N ARG A 98 3.15 -8.68 2.03
CA ARG A 98 1.80 -9.26 2.04
C ARG A 98 1.68 -10.36 3.09
N ASN A 99 2.45 -11.44 2.90
CA ASN A 99 2.25 -12.70 3.63
C ASN A 99 2.52 -12.56 5.13
N ASP A 100 3.61 -11.88 5.50
CA ASP A 100 4.11 -11.91 6.87
C ASP A 100 3.75 -10.67 7.70
N ALA A 101 3.24 -9.60 7.06
CA ALA A 101 2.84 -8.38 7.75
C ALA A 101 1.39 -7.99 7.49
N LEU A 102 0.99 -7.80 6.23
CA LEU A 102 -0.33 -7.27 5.90
C LEU A 102 -1.45 -8.27 6.20
N ASP A 103 -1.31 -9.53 5.78
CA ASP A 103 -2.30 -10.58 6.01
C ASP A 103 -2.46 -10.88 7.51
N PHE A 104 -1.35 -10.81 8.26
CA PHE A 104 -1.37 -10.93 9.71
C PHE A 104 -2.18 -9.82 10.37
N LEU A 105 -2.00 -8.58 9.90
CA LEU A 105 -2.75 -7.41 10.37
C LEU A 105 -4.23 -7.48 9.97
N GLU A 106 -4.53 -7.91 8.74
CA GLU A 106 -5.90 -8.14 8.29
C GLU A 106 -6.60 -9.17 9.17
N HIS A 107 -5.94 -10.31 9.42
CA HIS A 107 -6.45 -11.35 10.28
C HIS A 107 -6.76 -10.82 11.67
N PHE A 108 -5.81 -10.13 12.31
CA PHE A 108 -6.04 -9.48 13.61
C PHE A 108 -7.27 -8.58 13.60
N LEU A 109 -7.36 -7.64 12.65
CA LEU A 109 -8.48 -6.69 12.53
C LEU A 109 -9.83 -7.37 12.26
N SER A 110 -9.83 -8.50 11.56
CA SER A 110 -11.04 -9.31 11.33
C SER A 110 -11.54 -10.04 12.56
N THR A 111 -10.67 -10.28 13.54
CA THR A 111 -11.01 -10.98 14.79
C THR A 111 -11.53 -10.05 15.89
N LEU A 112 -11.53 -8.73 15.63
CA LEU A 112 -12.03 -7.74 16.56
C LEU A 112 -13.57 -7.65 16.48
N PRO A 113 -14.27 -7.59 17.62
CA PRO A 113 -15.72 -7.45 17.65
C PRO A 113 -16.17 -6.15 16.97
N ASP A 114 -17.31 -6.22 16.29
CA ASP A 114 -17.97 -5.09 15.61
C ASP A 114 -19.28 -4.66 16.29
N VAL A 115 -19.55 -5.24 17.46
CA VAL A 115 -20.66 -4.91 18.34
C VAL A 115 -20.11 -4.54 19.72
N ALA A 116 -20.75 -3.58 20.38
CA ALA A 116 -20.41 -3.24 21.75
C ALA A 116 -20.67 -4.44 22.65
N LEU A 117 -19.65 -4.87 23.38
CA LEU A 117 -19.74 -6.00 24.31
C LEU A 117 -20.12 -5.53 25.73
N GLY A 118 -19.82 -4.28 26.07
CA GLY A 118 -20.19 -3.62 27.33
C GLY A 118 -21.03 -2.35 27.14
N GLY A 119 -21.14 -1.56 28.21
CA GLY A 119 -21.75 -0.24 28.25
C GLY A 119 -20.89 0.88 27.65
N LEU A 120 -19.58 0.65 27.48
CA LEU A 120 -18.69 1.55 26.75
C LEU A 120 -18.47 1.03 25.32
N ASP A 121 -18.66 1.89 24.32
CA ASP A 121 -18.52 1.51 22.91
C ASP A 121 -17.10 1.79 22.40
N LEU A 122 -16.24 0.76 22.44
CA LEU A 122 -14.91 0.80 21.84
C LEU A 122 -14.88 0.29 20.38
N THR A 123 -16.01 -0.08 19.76
CA THR A 123 -16.03 -0.70 18.41
C THR A 123 -15.36 0.17 17.35
N ALA A 124 -15.32 1.49 17.55
CA ALA A 124 -14.62 2.43 16.70
C ALA A 124 -13.10 2.17 16.61
N ALA A 125 -12.48 1.56 17.64
CA ALA A 125 -11.05 1.28 17.66
C ALA A 125 -10.61 0.41 16.47
N ARG A 126 -11.46 -0.56 16.05
CA ARG A 126 -11.24 -1.41 14.87
C ARG A 126 -11.06 -0.60 13.58
N ASN A 127 -11.68 0.57 13.47
CA ASN A 127 -11.64 1.44 12.29
C ASN A 127 -10.71 2.65 12.47
N GLY A 128 -9.89 2.65 13.52
CA GLY A 128 -8.95 3.72 13.81
C GLY A 128 -7.62 3.58 13.06
N GLU A 129 -6.56 4.03 13.71
CA GLU A 129 -5.24 4.27 13.15
C GLU A 129 -4.55 2.97 12.70
N VAL A 130 -4.77 1.86 13.40
CA VAL A 130 -4.26 0.55 12.99
C VAL A 130 -4.89 0.11 11.66
N ARG A 131 -6.19 0.33 11.47
CA ARG A 131 -6.87 0.07 10.19
C ARG A 131 -6.39 1.02 9.11
N ARG A 132 -6.13 2.28 9.46
CA ARG A 132 -5.56 3.25 8.52
C ARG A 132 -4.19 2.81 8.01
N ILE A 133 -3.33 2.27 8.88
CA ILE A 133 -2.04 1.70 8.48
C ILE A 133 -2.23 0.50 7.56
N TYR A 134 -3.16 -0.40 7.87
CA TYR A 134 -3.50 -1.52 6.99
C TYR A 134 -3.86 -1.03 5.58
N GLU A 135 -4.80 -0.08 5.46
CA GLU A 135 -5.26 0.44 4.16
C GLU A 135 -4.16 1.15 3.39
N LEU A 136 -3.34 1.96 4.06
CA LEU A 136 -2.19 2.64 3.44
C LEU A 136 -1.12 1.66 2.98
N ALA A 137 -0.77 0.68 3.82
CA ALA A 137 0.20 -0.35 3.48
C ALA A 137 -0.27 -1.22 2.32
N TYR A 138 -1.57 -1.57 2.29
CA TYR A 138 -2.17 -2.30 1.18
C TYR A 138 -2.04 -1.52 -0.14
N ALA A 139 -2.44 -0.24 -0.13
CA ALA A 139 -2.30 0.64 -1.29
C ALA A 139 -0.83 0.81 -1.73
N TRP A 140 0.08 0.90 -0.76
CA TRP A 140 1.52 1.02 -1.00
C TRP A 140 2.11 -0.24 -1.63
N LEU A 141 1.72 -1.43 -1.16
CA LEU A 141 2.12 -2.70 -1.76
C LEU A 141 1.54 -2.88 -3.17
N ASN A 142 0.30 -2.45 -3.43
CA ASN A 142 -0.26 -2.42 -4.78
C ASN A 142 0.51 -1.48 -5.72
N LEU A 143 1.06 -0.38 -5.20
CA LEU A 143 1.95 0.51 -5.97
C LEU A 143 3.27 -0.21 -6.30
N ILE A 144 3.89 -0.87 -5.32
CA ILE A 144 5.13 -1.64 -5.53
C ILE A 144 4.89 -2.73 -6.58
N GLU A 145 3.79 -3.47 -6.47
CA GLU A 145 3.40 -4.50 -7.42
C GLU A 145 3.16 -3.93 -8.81
N THR A 146 2.53 -2.76 -8.93
CA THR A 146 2.37 -2.07 -10.23
C THR A 146 3.71 -1.68 -10.85
N ILE A 147 4.68 -1.23 -10.03
CA ILE A 147 6.03 -0.89 -10.49
C ILE A 147 6.75 -2.14 -10.97
N GLU A 148 6.69 -3.22 -10.20
CA GLU A 148 7.32 -4.50 -10.54
C GLU A 148 6.66 -5.17 -11.75
N GLY A 149 5.33 -5.18 -11.83
CA GLY A 149 4.53 -5.77 -12.90
C GLY A 149 4.87 -5.23 -14.29
N ALA A 150 5.28 -3.96 -14.39
CA ALA A 150 5.75 -3.36 -15.64
C ALA A 150 6.95 -4.11 -16.24
N PHE A 151 7.85 -4.65 -15.42
CA PHE A 151 8.99 -5.48 -15.87
C PHE A 151 8.57 -6.88 -16.31
N TYR A 152 7.36 -7.31 -15.95
CA TYR A 152 6.76 -8.58 -16.40
C TYR A 152 5.77 -8.39 -17.56
N GLY A 153 5.60 -7.15 -18.03
CA GLY A 153 4.83 -6.83 -19.21
C GLY A 153 3.39 -6.41 -18.92
N GLU A 154 3.04 -6.20 -17.66
CA GLU A 154 1.72 -5.72 -17.27
C GLU A 154 1.53 -4.25 -17.64
N THR A 155 0.37 -3.94 -18.22
CA THR A 155 -0.06 -2.57 -18.52
C THR A 155 -1.18 -2.08 -17.61
N GLU A 156 -1.85 -3.01 -16.95
CA GLU A 156 -2.87 -2.76 -15.94
C GLU A 156 -2.21 -2.69 -14.56
N SER A 157 -2.72 -1.82 -13.71
CA SER A 157 -2.22 -1.61 -12.35
C SER A 157 -2.97 -2.49 -11.36
N SER A 158 -2.28 -2.94 -10.31
CA SER A 158 -2.90 -3.50 -9.10
C SER A 158 -3.59 -2.42 -8.25
N LEU A 159 -3.40 -1.13 -8.56
CA LEU A 159 -4.03 -0.01 -7.85
C LEU A 159 -5.50 0.16 -8.20
N THR A 160 -6.30 0.40 -7.17
CA THR A 160 -7.68 0.86 -7.29
C THR A 160 -7.78 2.38 -7.20
N VAL A 161 -8.96 2.93 -7.51
CA VAL A 161 -9.27 4.36 -7.28
C VAL A 161 -9.14 4.72 -5.80
N GLY A 162 -9.45 3.76 -4.90
CA GLY A 162 -9.27 3.93 -3.46
C GLY A 162 -7.80 4.04 -3.08
N ASP A 163 -6.94 3.18 -3.65
CA ASP A 163 -5.50 3.20 -3.40
C ASP A 163 -4.89 4.52 -3.85
N LEU A 164 -5.24 5.00 -5.05
CA LEU A 164 -4.80 6.30 -5.53
C LEU A 164 -5.27 7.45 -4.63
N ALA A 165 -6.49 7.38 -4.08
CA ALA A 165 -7.01 8.36 -3.13
C ALA A 165 -6.18 8.37 -1.84
N LEU A 166 -5.88 7.18 -1.28
CA LEU A 166 -5.05 6.99 -0.10
C LEU A 166 -3.63 7.54 -0.29
N LEU A 167 -2.97 7.13 -1.38
CA LEU A 167 -1.59 7.51 -1.71
C LEU A 167 -1.46 9.01 -1.99
N SER A 168 -2.43 9.59 -2.69
CA SER A 168 -2.42 11.02 -3.01
C SER A 168 -2.95 11.91 -1.89
N GLY A 169 -3.65 11.37 -0.89
CA GLY A 169 -4.34 12.16 0.12
C GLY A 169 -5.54 12.96 -0.41
N LEU A 170 -6.09 12.57 -1.56
CA LEU A 170 -7.29 13.19 -2.15
C LEU A 170 -8.52 12.31 -1.89
N ASP A 171 -9.70 12.89 -1.97
CA ASP A 171 -10.94 12.12 -1.85
C ASP A 171 -11.18 11.22 -3.07
N THR A 172 -11.81 10.06 -2.85
CA THR A 172 -12.09 9.06 -3.88
C THR A 172 -12.93 9.61 -5.05
N ARG A 173 -13.80 10.61 -4.82
CA ARG A 173 -14.61 11.21 -5.88
C ARG A 173 -13.74 12.06 -6.81
N THR A 174 -12.79 12.82 -6.27
CA THR A 174 -11.80 13.57 -7.04
C THR A 174 -10.96 12.64 -7.90
N ILE A 175 -10.49 11.50 -7.37
CA ILE A 175 -9.74 10.52 -8.17
C ILE A 175 -10.62 9.89 -9.25
N ARG A 176 -11.85 9.47 -8.93
CA ARG A 176 -12.79 8.93 -9.90
C ARG A 176 -13.05 9.90 -11.07
N ASN A 177 -13.05 11.20 -10.81
CA ASN A 177 -13.18 12.21 -11.84
C ASN A 177 -11.97 12.30 -12.77
N ARG A 178 -10.78 11.87 -12.33
CA ARG A 178 -9.54 11.79 -13.13
C ARG A 178 -9.37 10.45 -13.86
N CYS A 179 -10.06 9.40 -13.41
CA CYS A 179 -10.05 8.08 -14.04
C CYS A 179 -11.13 7.96 -15.13
N GLY A 180 -10.77 7.35 -16.25
CA GLY A 180 -11.67 6.98 -17.35
C GLY A 180 -10.92 6.75 -18.66
N PRO A 181 -11.53 6.13 -19.69
CA PRO A 181 -10.85 5.77 -20.93
C PRO A 181 -10.12 6.93 -21.61
N ASP A 182 -10.73 8.11 -21.64
CA ASP A 182 -10.20 9.33 -22.28
C ASP A 182 -9.74 10.40 -21.26
N LYS A 183 -9.42 9.98 -20.03
CA LYS A 183 -9.02 10.91 -18.96
C LYS A 183 -7.53 10.84 -18.68
N LEU A 184 -7.09 11.67 -17.73
CA LEU A 184 -5.70 11.77 -17.28
C LEU A 184 -5.14 10.41 -16.86
N ILE A 185 -5.93 9.63 -16.12
CA ILE A 185 -5.61 8.26 -15.73
C ILE A 185 -6.52 7.33 -16.52
N ARG A 186 -5.96 6.69 -17.55
CA ARG A 186 -6.73 5.81 -18.43
C ARG A 186 -7.20 4.57 -17.69
N THR A 187 -8.33 4.04 -18.12
CA THR A 187 -8.89 2.80 -17.57
C THR A 187 -9.36 1.88 -18.68
N SER A 188 -9.05 0.59 -18.57
CA SER A 188 -9.61 -0.48 -19.40
C SER A 188 -10.77 -1.15 -18.66
N ALA A 189 -11.83 -1.51 -19.38
CA ALA A 189 -12.87 -2.39 -18.84
C ALA A 189 -12.52 -3.83 -19.23
N ALA A 190 -12.38 -4.72 -18.25
CA ALA A 190 -12.35 -6.16 -18.50
C ALA A 190 -13.77 -6.64 -18.80
N ARG A 191 -14.27 -6.36 -20.00
CA ARG A 191 -15.42 -7.07 -20.55
C ARG A 191 -14.90 -8.18 -21.44
N THR A 192 -14.71 -9.37 -20.88
CA THR A 192 -14.68 -10.56 -21.73
C THR A 192 -16.05 -10.67 -22.41
N SER A 193 -16.08 -11.04 -23.68
CA SER A 193 -17.32 -11.16 -24.46
C SER A 193 -18.32 -12.18 -23.89
N GLN A 194 -17.90 -13.02 -22.94
CA GLN A 194 -18.72 -13.99 -22.23
C GLN A 194 -19.54 -13.39 -21.08
N ASP A 195 -19.16 -12.22 -20.54
CA ASP A 195 -19.84 -11.57 -19.41
C ASP A 195 -20.95 -10.58 -19.81
N ARG A 196 -21.31 -10.50 -21.10
CA ARG A 196 -22.39 -9.61 -21.55
C ARG A 196 -23.76 -9.90 -20.92
N ASN A 197 -23.92 -11.07 -20.30
CA ASN A 197 -25.14 -11.50 -19.63
C ASN A 197 -25.04 -11.61 -18.10
N SER A 198 -23.90 -11.27 -17.48
CA SER A 198 -23.76 -11.26 -16.01
C SER A 198 -24.07 -9.87 -15.48
N ALA A 199 -24.87 -9.80 -14.41
CA ALA A 199 -25.20 -8.54 -13.71
C ALA A 199 -24.04 -8.03 -12.83
N SER A 200 -22.85 -8.62 -12.96
CA SER A 200 -21.66 -8.22 -12.23
C SER A 200 -21.11 -6.91 -12.81
N PRO A 201 -20.77 -5.91 -11.98
CA PRO A 201 -20.11 -4.71 -12.45
C PRO A 201 -18.85 -5.09 -13.23
N ALA A 202 -18.65 -4.50 -14.42
CA ALA A 202 -17.42 -4.69 -15.17
C ALA A 202 -16.24 -4.24 -14.28
N PHE A 203 -15.26 -5.11 -14.07
CA PHE A 203 -14.01 -4.73 -13.41
C PHE A 203 -13.30 -3.70 -14.29
N VAL A 204 -12.96 -2.56 -13.68
CA VAL A 204 -12.28 -1.45 -14.35
C VAL A 204 -10.86 -1.42 -13.84
N HIS A 205 -9.91 -1.69 -14.72
CA HIS A 205 -8.48 -1.64 -14.43
C HIS A 205 -7.94 -0.25 -14.69
N ILE A 206 -7.02 0.19 -13.82
CA ILE A 206 -6.31 1.45 -13.97
C ILE A 206 -5.06 1.21 -14.82
N HIS A 207 -4.73 2.13 -15.73
CA HIS A 207 -3.51 2.02 -16.51
C HIS A 207 -2.27 2.29 -15.65
N ALA A 208 -1.32 1.34 -15.64
CA ALA A 208 -0.15 1.35 -14.76
C ALA A 208 0.73 2.60 -14.95
N LEU A 209 1.12 2.89 -16.20
CA LEU A 209 1.97 4.04 -16.50
C LEU A 209 1.32 5.36 -16.07
N ASP A 210 0.02 5.53 -16.34
CA ASP A 210 -0.67 6.79 -16.04
C ASP A 210 -0.88 6.97 -14.55
N ALA A 211 -1.16 5.89 -13.81
CA ALA A 211 -1.30 5.94 -12.36
C ALA A 211 0.00 6.39 -11.69
N VAL A 212 1.12 5.77 -12.05
CA VAL A 212 2.42 6.07 -11.46
C VAL A 212 2.94 7.44 -11.92
N ASP A 213 2.79 7.79 -13.20
CA ASP A 213 3.12 9.13 -13.71
C ASP A 213 2.32 10.22 -12.98
N TRP A 214 1.02 10.01 -12.85
CA TRP A 214 0.15 10.95 -12.16
C TRP A 214 0.55 11.10 -10.68
N LEU A 215 0.78 10.00 -9.96
CA LEU A 215 1.26 10.05 -8.57
C LEU A 215 2.59 10.80 -8.49
N ARG A 216 3.58 10.50 -9.34
CA ARG A 216 4.88 11.19 -9.35
C ARG A 216 4.81 12.66 -9.76
N SER A 217 3.76 13.07 -10.47
CA SER A 217 3.52 14.49 -10.77
C SER A 217 3.05 15.31 -9.56
N ARG A 218 2.64 14.65 -8.48
CA ARG A 218 2.15 15.30 -7.26
C ARG A 218 3.31 15.83 -6.42
N LYS A 219 3.21 17.08 -5.97
CA LYS A 219 4.22 17.72 -5.11
C LYS A 219 4.40 17.02 -3.77
N ASP A 220 3.33 16.43 -3.26
CA ASP A 220 3.22 15.82 -1.94
C ASP A 220 3.37 14.29 -1.95
N PHE A 221 3.72 13.72 -3.10
CA PHE A 221 3.96 12.30 -3.25
C PHE A 221 5.44 12.01 -3.49
N TYR A 222 5.99 11.14 -2.66
CA TYR A 222 7.36 10.67 -2.74
C TYR A 222 7.37 9.16 -2.55
N VAL A 223 8.27 8.49 -3.27
CA VAL A 223 8.58 7.05 -3.21
C VAL A 223 10.09 6.91 -3.35
N SER A 224 10.70 5.99 -2.62
CA SER A 224 12.13 5.73 -2.75
C SER A 224 12.46 5.29 -4.18
N ALA A 225 13.65 5.69 -4.66
CA ALA A 225 14.10 5.30 -5.98
C ALA A 225 14.34 3.79 -6.05
N VAL A 226 14.03 3.21 -7.21
CA VAL A 226 14.31 1.81 -7.52
C VAL A 226 15.82 1.65 -7.73
N ASP A 227 16.41 0.65 -7.10
CA ASP A 227 17.84 0.34 -7.17
C ASP A 227 18.30 0.14 -8.63
N PRO A 228 19.32 0.89 -9.10
CA PRO A 228 19.80 0.74 -10.48
C PRO A 228 20.37 -0.65 -10.81
N GLY A 229 20.96 -1.33 -9.81
CA GLY A 229 21.45 -2.70 -9.97
C GLY A 229 20.32 -3.67 -10.24
N TRP A 230 19.23 -3.58 -9.46
CA TRP A 230 18.00 -4.33 -9.66
C TRP A 230 17.38 -4.07 -11.04
N ILE A 231 17.26 -2.80 -11.46
CA ILE A 231 16.73 -2.45 -12.79
C ILE A 231 17.58 -3.11 -13.87
N THR A 232 18.90 -2.97 -13.80
CA THR A 232 19.83 -3.54 -14.78
C THR A 232 19.66 -5.07 -14.88
N GLN A 233 19.53 -5.74 -13.74
CA GLN A 233 19.30 -7.19 -13.69
C GLN A 233 17.95 -7.58 -14.31
N ARG A 234 16.87 -6.83 -14.05
CA ARG A 234 15.55 -7.10 -14.63
C ARG A 234 15.54 -6.87 -16.15
N LEU A 235 16.12 -5.77 -16.62
CA LEU A 235 16.21 -5.45 -18.05
C LEU A 235 17.04 -6.49 -18.83
N ALA A 236 18.11 -7.01 -18.25
CA ALA A 236 18.96 -8.02 -18.90
C ALA A 236 18.23 -9.34 -19.19
N ASN A 237 17.20 -9.66 -18.40
CA ASN A 237 16.41 -10.89 -18.54
C ASN A 237 15.05 -10.67 -19.22
N ALA A 238 14.70 -9.42 -19.51
CA ALA A 238 13.41 -9.05 -20.06
C ALA A 238 13.37 -9.17 -21.59
N ASN A 239 12.21 -9.52 -22.11
CA ASN A 239 11.95 -9.38 -23.55
C ASN A 239 11.88 -7.88 -23.94
N PRO A 240 11.98 -7.54 -25.24
CA PRO A 240 11.93 -6.14 -25.71
C PRO A 240 10.79 -5.28 -25.14
N ALA A 241 9.56 -5.81 -25.12
CA ALA A 241 8.38 -5.08 -24.64
C ALA A 241 8.46 -4.81 -23.13
N ASN A 242 8.83 -5.83 -22.36
CA ASN A 242 9.02 -5.73 -20.92
C ASN A 242 10.16 -4.77 -20.56
N SER A 243 11.24 -4.75 -21.34
CA SER A 243 12.34 -3.81 -21.16
C SER A 243 11.90 -2.36 -21.37
N THR A 244 11.11 -2.08 -22.42
CA THR A 244 10.51 -0.76 -22.63
C THR A 244 9.62 -0.36 -21.45
N ARG A 245 8.67 -1.23 -21.07
CA ARG A 245 7.71 -0.94 -19.99
C ARG A 245 8.38 -0.71 -18.65
N GLY A 246 9.27 -1.62 -18.26
CA GLY A 246 10.04 -1.52 -17.01
C GLY A 246 10.94 -0.29 -16.99
N LEU A 247 11.63 0.04 -18.10
CA LEU A 247 12.48 1.22 -18.15
C LEU A 247 11.69 2.53 -18.05
N LEU A 248 10.54 2.64 -18.73
CA LEU A 248 9.67 3.81 -18.61
C LEU A 248 9.13 3.96 -17.18
N MET A 249 8.66 2.86 -16.59
CA MET A 249 8.16 2.84 -15.21
C MET A 249 9.24 3.28 -14.21
N ALA A 250 10.43 2.67 -14.26
CA ALA A 250 11.53 3.04 -13.37
C ALA A 250 12.02 4.47 -13.61
N SER A 251 12.02 4.94 -14.86
CA SER A 251 12.36 6.33 -15.16
C SER A 251 11.38 7.30 -14.50
N ILE A 252 10.08 7.00 -14.50
CA ILE A 252 9.07 7.82 -13.83
C ILE A 252 9.29 7.84 -12.31
N VAL A 253 9.51 6.66 -11.72
CA VAL A 253 9.72 6.53 -10.27
C VAL A 253 10.96 7.32 -9.84
N ASN A 254 12.11 7.05 -10.48
CA ASN A 254 13.39 7.59 -10.07
C ASN A 254 13.60 9.05 -10.49
N LEU A 255 13.21 9.42 -11.72
CA LEU A 255 13.58 10.69 -12.32
C LEU A 255 12.43 11.73 -12.32
N GLY A 256 11.18 11.29 -12.12
CA GLY A 256 10.00 12.17 -12.05
C GLY A 256 9.01 11.97 -13.20
N PRO A 257 7.93 12.77 -13.27
CA PRO A 257 6.84 12.55 -14.21
C PRO A 257 7.26 12.74 -15.67
N LEU A 258 6.54 12.08 -16.58
CA LEU A 258 6.73 12.14 -18.04
C LEU A 258 6.70 13.57 -18.56
N ALA A 259 5.88 14.46 -17.99
CA ALA A 259 5.84 15.88 -18.37
C ALA A 259 7.20 16.59 -18.19
N SER A 260 8.06 16.10 -17.30
CA SER A 260 9.43 16.59 -17.11
C SER A 260 10.46 15.78 -17.90
N LEU A 261 10.26 14.48 -18.04
CA LEU A 261 11.20 13.59 -18.76
C LEU A 261 11.13 13.77 -20.27
N ALA A 262 9.92 13.73 -20.84
CA ALA A 262 9.69 13.76 -22.28
C ALA A 262 10.47 14.86 -23.03
N PRO A 263 10.44 16.15 -22.61
CA PRO A 263 11.23 17.19 -23.28
C PRO A 263 12.75 17.04 -23.08
N ALA A 264 13.20 16.41 -22.01
CA ALA A 264 14.63 16.22 -21.73
C ALA A 264 15.28 15.14 -22.61
N PHE A 265 14.47 14.26 -23.20
CA PHE A 265 14.90 13.14 -24.04
C PHE A 265 14.27 13.17 -25.45
N ASP A 266 13.68 14.30 -25.84
CA ASP A 266 13.12 14.56 -27.18
C ASP A 266 11.99 13.58 -27.61
N PHE A 267 11.04 13.35 -26.71
CA PHE A 267 9.81 12.60 -27.00
C PHE A 267 8.57 13.26 -26.39
N THR A 268 7.36 12.78 -26.71
CA THR A 268 6.09 13.28 -26.13
C THR A 268 5.49 12.30 -25.11
N VAL A 269 4.61 12.77 -24.22
CA VAL A 269 3.91 11.89 -23.26
C VAL A 269 3.14 10.79 -24.01
N GLU A 270 2.56 11.15 -25.16
CA GLU A 270 1.85 10.24 -26.05
C GLU A 270 2.77 9.18 -26.68
N ASP A 271 4.01 9.53 -27.02
CA ASP A 271 5.02 8.56 -27.46
C ASP A 271 5.32 7.54 -26.35
N ALA A 272 5.56 8.01 -25.12
CA ALA A 272 5.82 7.13 -23.98
C ALA A 272 4.63 6.19 -23.69
N ARG A 273 3.40 6.71 -23.76
CA ARG A 273 2.18 5.90 -23.65
C ARG A 273 2.11 4.84 -24.73
N ARG A 274 2.29 5.22 -26.00
CA ARG A 274 2.27 4.28 -27.12
C ARG A 274 3.32 3.17 -26.95
N TRP A 275 4.57 3.54 -26.64
CA TRP A 275 5.64 2.58 -26.42
C TRP A 275 5.34 1.62 -25.27
N PHE A 276 4.75 2.12 -24.18
CA PHE A 276 4.35 1.29 -23.05
C PHE A 276 3.18 0.36 -23.39
N ASP A 277 2.13 0.89 -24.02
CA ASP A 277 0.92 0.14 -24.35
C ASP A 277 1.24 -1.00 -25.34
N GLU A 278 1.90 -0.66 -26.44
CA GLU A 278 2.21 -1.59 -27.54
C GLU A 278 3.45 -2.44 -27.26
N GLY A 279 4.27 -2.06 -26.28
CA GLY A 279 5.55 -2.71 -26.03
C GLY A 279 6.57 -2.48 -27.15
N GLU A 280 6.45 -1.37 -27.87
CA GLU A 280 7.40 -1.00 -28.92
C GLU A 280 8.79 -0.77 -28.34
N LEU A 281 9.83 -1.07 -29.11
CA LEU A 281 11.20 -0.77 -28.71
C LEU A 281 11.40 0.74 -28.62
N LEU A 282 11.90 1.19 -27.47
CA LEU A 282 12.39 2.56 -27.33
C LEU A 282 13.53 2.81 -28.34
N PRO A 283 13.59 4.00 -28.96
CA PRO A 283 14.76 4.41 -29.72
C PRO A 283 16.03 4.27 -28.89
N ALA A 284 17.09 3.71 -29.49
CA ALA A 284 18.34 3.42 -28.77
C ALA A 284 18.93 4.65 -28.05
N SER A 285 18.85 5.82 -28.69
CA SER A 285 19.28 7.09 -28.09
C SER A 285 18.52 7.44 -26.81
N ILE A 286 17.23 7.10 -26.73
CA ILE A 286 16.38 7.37 -25.56
C ILE A 286 16.63 6.31 -24.49
N SER A 287 16.64 5.02 -24.85
CA SER A 287 16.83 3.95 -23.87
C SER A 287 18.21 4.01 -23.20
N GLU A 288 19.28 4.23 -23.96
CA GLU A 288 20.64 4.40 -23.41
C GLU A 288 20.74 5.62 -22.49
N ALA A 289 20.13 6.74 -22.88
CA ALA A 289 20.14 7.96 -22.08
C ALA A 289 19.35 7.80 -20.76
N LEU A 290 18.19 7.14 -20.80
CA LEU A 290 17.39 6.85 -19.62
C LEU A 290 18.14 5.91 -18.66
N ILE A 291 18.71 4.80 -19.17
CA ILE A 291 19.52 3.88 -18.37
C ILE A 291 20.66 4.62 -17.69
N GLN A 292 21.41 5.44 -18.44
CA GLN A 292 22.52 6.20 -17.88
C GLN A 292 22.06 7.19 -16.79
N LYS A 293 20.91 7.84 -16.97
CA LYS A 293 20.36 8.78 -15.99
C LYS A 293 19.87 8.10 -14.72
N VAL A 294 19.18 6.97 -14.86
CA VAL A 294 18.73 6.15 -13.73
C VAL A 294 19.92 5.62 -12.95
N GLN A 295 20.99 5.16 -13.61
CA GLN A 295 22.21 4.68 -12.94
C GLN A 295 22.99 5.76 -12.20
N LYS A 296 22.93 7.01 -12.67
CA LYS A 296 23.57 8.17 -12.01
C LYS A 296 22.70 8.82 -10.94
N PHE A 297 21.46 8.35 -10.77
CA PHE A 297 20.56 8.90 -9.77
C PHE A 297 20.97 8.37 -8.39
N GLU A 298 21.94 9.04 -7.77
CA GLU A 298 22.16 8.97 -6.33
C GLU A 298 21.06 9.81 -5.70
N GLY A 299 20.01 9.16 -5.16
CA GLY A 299 18.86 9.83 -4.59
C GLY A 299 19.25 10.84 -3.50
N THR A 300 19.42 12.10 -3.86
CA THR A 300 19.47 13.19 -2.89
C THR A 300 18.06 13.48 -2.43
N LEU A 301 17.75 13.02 -1.22
CA LEU A 301 16.62 13.44 -0.39
C LEU A 301 16.67 14.95 -0.10
#